data_AF-A0A345YJU5-F1
#
_entry.id   AF-A0A345YJU5-F1
#
_cell.length_a   1.000
_cell.length_b   1.000
_cell.length_c   1.000
_cell.angle_alpha   90.00
_cell.angle_beta   90.00
_cell.angle_gamma   90.00
#
_symmetry.space_group_name_H-M   'P 1'
#
loop_
_entity.id
_entity.type
_entity.pdbx_description
1 polymer ?
#
loop_
_entity_poly.entity_id
_entity_poly.type
_entity_poly.pdbx_seq_one_letter_code
_entity_poly.pdbx_strand_id
1 'polypeptide(L)'
;MKRYARLRESGRIVDVRHGDDWALIYTRPRPPLVCPVDGCSQGLSPVELTNTTGTRFLRVKDGSQDCGHLAGRGDGGGPMTDEHLWLQMMLLKICEDLGIDATMETDYTDIRVDSSPPYALEVQKHNTDFAARIDQRKQRGMETLWLFPESAKLSTDDPVFRFPALRVRYQDEDGNELKSPWTSSCPSPSVVKFGATIWVRGRGGFELVPAGNYSARRFLKELFEGRRVWQPKKKLLGLSDGGRVWSGWVLKEDLEAVETRRKARAIEQAAAAERQRQEREQKAQLEAAHTAALTENAARDLLHGARSDETDRGAEANYGADVSIDDGSSAGAQSDEPHGTNPSSHSSTEHPETAPADPAAPQKLRLWDRLKAFFRG
;
A
#
# COMPACT_ATOMS: atom_id res chain seq x y z
N MET A 1 -12.81 29.45 18.34
CA MET A 1 -14.06 29.92 17.71
C MET A 1 -14.76 28.72 17.09
N LYS A 2 -16.09 28.58 17.24
CA LYS A 2 -16.82 27.42 16.69
C LYS A 2 -16.94 27.57 15.17
N ARG A 3 -16.71 26.50 14.41
CA ARG A 3 -16.76 26.50 12.93
C ARG A 3 -17.84 25.59 12.36
N TYR A 4 -18.28 24.61 13.16
CA TYR A 4 -19.29 23.64 12.78
C TYR A 4 -20.57 23.88 13.58
N ALA A 5 -21.69 23.71 12.89
CA ALA A 5 -23.01 23.67 13.49
C ALA A 5 -23.79 22.49 12.93
N ARG A 6 -24.86 22.13 13.63
CA ARG A 6 -25.93 21.30 13.13
C ARG A 6 -27.14 22.18 12.84
N LEU A 7 -27.76 21.98 11.69
CA LEU A 7 -29.07 22.56 11.37
C LEU A 7 -30.11 21.88 12.26
N ARG A 8 -30.84 22.65 13.07
CA ARG A 8 -31.77 22.08 14.07
C ARG A 8 -32.88 21.25 13.43
N GLU A 9 -33.33 21.63 12.24
CA GLU A 9 -34.46 20.99 11.56
C GLU A 9 -34.06 19.69 10.86
N SER A 10 -32.94 19.70 10.15
CA SER A 10 -32.51 18.56 9.33
C SER A 10 -31.49 17.65 10.02
N GLY A 11 -30.85 18.11 11.10
CA GLY A 11 -29.73 17.40 11.71
C GLY A 11 -28.42 17.48 10.93
N ARG A 12 -28.42 18.07 9.73
CA ARG A 12 -27.25 18.21 8.85
C ARG A 12 -26.14 19.01 9.49
N ILE A 13 -24.90 18.54 9.34
CA ILE A 13 -23.70 19.25 9.77
C ILE A 13 -23.25 20.25 8.69
N VAL A 14 -22.91 21.46 9.10
CA VAL A 14 -22.47 22.55 8.21
C VAL A 14 -21.14 23.15 8.69
N ASP A 15 -20.22 23.41 7.75
CA ASP A 15 -18.95 24.13 7.99
C ASP A 15 -19.05 25.55 7.42
N VAL A 16 -18.85 26.57 8.26
CA VAL A 16 -18.89 27.98 7.84
C VAL A 16 -17.88 28.37 6.76
N ARG A 17 -16.87 27.53 6.50
CA ARG A 17 -15.84 27.79 5.48
C ARG A 17 -16.17 27.21 4.12
N HIS A 18 -17.06 26.22 4.07
CA HIS A 18 -17.51 25.68 2.79
C HIS A 18 -18.50 26.67 2.14
N GLY A 19 -18.29 27.01 0.87
CA GLY A 19 -19.08 28.02 0.16
C GLY A 19 -20.59 27.71 0.21
N ASP A 20 -20.95 26.48 -0.12
CA ASP A 20 -22.36 26.05 -0.16
C ASP A 20 -23.00 25.98 1.24
N ASP A 21 -22.28 25.48 2.25
CA ASP A 21 -22.78 25.43 3.62
C ASP A 21 -22.93 26.86 4.17
N TRP A 22 -22.01 27.76 3.85
CA TRP A 22 -22.12 29.18 4.22
C TRP A 22 -23.32 29.84 3.55
N ALA A 23 -23.51 29.64 2.24
CA ALA A 23 -24.66 30.15 1.51
C ALA A 23 -25.97 29.68 2.16
N LEU A 24 -26.04 28.40 2.55
CA LEU A 24 -27.16 27.81 3.28
C LEU A 24 -27.37 28.47 4.66
N ILE A 25 -26.31 28.56 5.46
CA ILE A 25 -26.35 29.18 6.81
C ILE A 25 -26.78 30.65 6.77
N TYR A 26 -26.42 31.37 5.71
CA TYR A 26 -26.66 32.81 5.57
C TYR A 26 -27.92 33.15 4.76
N THR A 27 -28.73 32.15 4.40
CA THR A 27 -30.06 32.36 3.78
C THR A 27 -30.98 33.19 4.69
N ARG A 28 -31.99 33.84 4.09
CA ARG A 28 -33.03 34.59 4.82
C ARG A 28 -34.40 33.93 4.58
N PRO A 29 -35.13 33.52 5.63
CA PRO A 29 -34.76 33.58 7.05
C PRO A 29 -33.59 32.64 7.38
N ARG A 30 -32.74 33.03 8.36
CA ARG A 30 -31.58 32.21 8.74
C ARG A 30 -32.05 30.92 9.41
N PRO A 31 -31.52 29.75 9.01
CA PRO A 31 -31.89 28.50 9.65
C PRO A 31 -31.37 28.46 11.09
N PRO A 32 -32.10 27.80 12.01
CA PRO A 32 -31.65 27.63 13.39
C PRO A 32 -30.43 26.70 13.48
N LEU A 33 -29.31 27.23 13.94
CA LEU A 33 -28.08 26.47 14.17
C LEU A 33 -27.95 26.06 15.63
N VAL A 34 -27.51 24.82 15.87
CA VAL A 34 -27.18 24.29 17.20
C VAL A 34 -25.81 23.62 17.21
N CYS A 35 -25.31 23.28 18.40
CA CYS A 35 -24.11 22.46 18.57
C CYS A 35 -24.22 21.14 17.79
N PRO A 36 -23.14 20.68 17.13
CA PRO A 36 -23.15 19.43 16.36
C PRO A 36 -23.08 18.17 17.22
N VAL A 37 -22.75 18.27 18.51
CA VAL A 37 -22.80 17.14 19.43
C VAL A 37 -24.25 16.74 19.66
N ASP A 38 -24.53 15.45 19.59
CA ASP A 38 -25.89 14.95 19.73
C ASP A 38 -26.46 15.22 21.13
N GLY A 39 -27.77 15.45 21.21
CA GLY A 39 -28.43 15.88 22.45
C GLY A 39 -28.10 17.32 22.91
N CYS A 40 -27.09 17.99 22.35
CA CYS A 40 -26.77 19.37 22.70
C CYS A 40 -27.65 20.36 21.91
N SER A 41 -28.45 21.16 22.62
CA SER A 41 -29.39 22.13 22.02
C SER A 41 -28.85 23.57 21.93
N GLN A 42 -27.57 23.76 22.29
CA GLN A 42 -26.93 25.08 22.37
C GLN A 42 -27.02 25.83 21.05
N GLY A 43 -27.78 26.94 21.04
CA GLY A 43 -27.98 27.77 19.86
C GLY A 43 -26.71 28.51 19.43
N LEU A 44 -26.46 28.53 18.12
CA LEU A 44 -25.35 29.22 17.49
C LEU A 44 -25.86 30.29 16.51
N SER A 45 -25.06 31.33 16.29
CA SER A 45 -25.31 32.38 15.29
C SER A 45 -24.10 32.54 14.38
N PRO A 46 -24.28 32.62 13.05
CA PRO A 46 -23.18 32.87 12.13
C PRO A 46 -22.72 34.32 12.20
N VAL A 47 -21.40 34.51 12.12
CA VAL A 47 -20.72 35.80 12.10
C VAL A 47 -19.71 35.80 10.95
N GLU A 48 -19.71 36.86 10.16
CA GLU A 48 -18.69 37.14 9.15
C GLU A 48 -18.05 38.48 9.47
N LEU A 49 -16.73 38.49 9.65
CA LEU A 49 -15.97 39.70 9.87
C LEU A 49 -15.66 40.35 8.52
N THR A 50 -16.34 41.46 8.24
CA THR A 50 -16.20 42.23 7.00
C THR A 50 -14.85 42.96 6.89
N ASN A 51 -14.12 43.12 7.99
CA ASN A 51 -12.86 43.88 8.05
C ASN A 51 -11.58 43.03 7.89
N THR A 52 -11.70 41.70 7.88
CA THR A 52 -10.55 40.77 7.81
C THR A 52 -10.90 39.57 6.93
N THR A 53 -10.49 39.64 5.65
CA THR A 53 -10.48 38.52 4.68
C THR A 53 -11.78 37.69 4.56
N GLY A 54 -12.93 38.19 5.02
CA GLY A 54 -14.17 37.42 5.08
C GLY A 54 -14.14 36.27 6.10
N THR A 55 -13.51 36.47 7.27
CA THR A 55 -13.42 35.42 8.29
C THR A 55 -14.80 35.06 8.83
N ARG A 56 -15.19 33.79 8.67
CA ARG A 56 -16.49 33.24 9.09
C ARG A 56 -16.35 32.37 10.34
N PHE A 57 -17.25 32.54 11.31
CA PHE A 57 -17.32 31.71 12.51
C PHE A 57 -18.73 31.67 13.11
N LEU A 58 -18.91 30.82 14.12
CA LEU A 58 -20.14 30.69 14.90
C LEU A 58 -19.92 31.21 16.31
N ARG A 59 -20.82 32.10 16.75
CA ARG A 59 -20.91 32.55 18.14
C ARG A 59 -22.04 31.83 18.86
N VAL A 60 -21.88 31.63 20.16
CA VAL A 60 -22.97 31.24 21.06
C VAL A 60 -24.04 32.32 21.00
N LYS A 61 -25.33 31.96 20.92
CA LYS A 61 -26.42 32.94 20.96
C LYS A 61 -26.42 33.68 22.31
N ASP A 62 -26.69 34.97 22.26
CA ASP A 62 -26.76 35.82 23.44
C ASP A 62 -27.75 35.24 24.46
N GLY A 63 -27.36 35.23 25.74
CA GLY A 63 -28.16 34.66 26.83
C GLY A 63 -28.03 33.14 27.03
N SER A 64 -27.16 32.44 26.28
CA SER A 64 -26.88 31.02 26.50
C SER A 64 -25.48 30.78 27.10
N GLN A 65 -25.33 29.76 27.95
CA GLN A 65 -24.02 29.32 28.45
C GLN A 65 -23.29 28.49 27.39
N ASP A 66 -21.99 28.68 27.19
CA ASP A 66 -21.23 27.83 26.26
C ASP A 66 -21.23 26.38 26.77
N CYS A 67 -21.71 25.46 25.92
CA CYS A 67 -21.76 24.04 26.26
C CYS A 67 -20.38 23.40 26.44
N GLY A 68 -19.28 24.08 26.10
CA GLY A 68 -17.93 23.52 26.21
C GLY A 68 -17.65 22.40 25.20
N HIS A 69 -18.68 21.77 24.62
CA HIS A 69 -18.54 20.90 23.47
C HIS A 69 -17.86 21.68 22.34
N LEU A 70 -16.73 21.13 21.88
CA LEU A 70 -15.78 21.71 20.92
C LEU A 70 -14.78 22.74 21.48
N ALA A 71 -14.78 23.01 22.79
CA ALA A 71 -13.75 23.76 23.49
C ALA A 71 -13.03 22.78 24.43
N GLY A 72 -11.85 22.30 24.03
CA GLY A 72 -11.16 21.20 24.71
C GLY A 72 -11.06 21.39 26.23
N ARG A 73 -11.75 20.55 27.01
CA ARG A 73 -11.64 20.46 28.46
C ARG A 73 -11.72 19.00 28.94
N GLY A 74 -10.67 18.58 29.66
CA GLY A 74 -10.57 17.43 30.58
C GLY A 74 -10.63 16.04 29.94
N ASP A 75 -10.06 14.96 30.44
CA ASP A 75 -9.06 14.69 31.49
C ASP A 75 -8.24 13.49 30.99
N GLY A 76 -6.92 13.61 30.88
CA GLY A 76 -6.02 12.51 30.51
C GLY A 76 -5.59 12.41 29.04
N GLY A 77 -6.23 13.15 28.13
CA GLY A 77 -5.72 13.46 26.79
C GLY A 77 -5.59 14.97 26.68
N GLY A 78 -4.52 15.49 26.07
CA GLY A 78 -4.43 16.93 25.81
C GLY A 78 -5.68 17.47 25.10
N PRO A 79 -5.95 18.78 25.15
CA PRO A 79 -7.12 19.36 24.49
C PRO A 79 -7.20 18.89 23.03
N MET A 80 -8.41 18.48 22.61
CA MET A 80 -8.65 18.03 21.24
C MET A 80 -8.14 19.10 20.26
N THR A 81 -7.18 18.71 19.41
CA THR A 81 -6.55 19.64 18.49
C THR A 81 -7.52 20.04 17.37
N ASP A 82 -7.35 21.24 16.79
CA ASP A 82 -8.19 21.71 15.67
C ASP A 82 -8.22 20.70 14.50
N GLU A 83 -7.11 20.02 14.22
CA GLU A 83 -7.02 18.96 13.22
C GLU A 83 -7.90 17.74 13.55
N HIS A 84 -7.87 17.30 14.81
CA HIS A 84 -8.64 16.15 15.28
C HIS A 84 -10.13 16.43 15.14
N LEU A 85 -10.55 17.59 15.62
CA LEU A 85 -11.94 18.03 15.48
C LEU A 85 -12.34 18.20 14.01
N TRP A 86 -11.49 18.83 13.21
CA TRP A 86 -11.74 18.99 11.77
C TRP A 86 -11.96 17.64 11.09
N LEU A 87 -11.10 16.66 11.37
CA LEU A 87 -11.20 15.32 10.79
C LEU A 87 -12.47 14.62 11.27
N GLN A 88 -12.83 14.72 12.55
CA GLN A 88 -14.08 14.17 13.06
C GLN A 88 -15.29 14.70 12.28
N MET A 89 -15.35 16.02 12.10
CA MET A 89 -16.48 16.66 11.40
C MET A 89 -16.51 16.28 9.92
N MET A 90 -15.33 16.17 9.30
CA MET A 90 -15.23 15.75 7.91
C MET A 90 -15.71 14.30 7.72
N LEU A 91 -15.40 13.40 8.65
CA LEU A 91 -15.85 12.01 8.62
C LEU A 91 -17.37 11.92 8.83
N LEU A 92 -17.94 12.69 9.76
CA LEU A 92 -19.40 12.79 9.93
C LEU A 92 -20.08 13.26 8.65
N LYS A 93 -19.56 14.32 8.02
CA LYS A 93 -20.07 14.82 6.73
C LYS A 93 -19.97 13.75 5.64
N ILE A 94 -18.87 13.00 5.56
CA ILE A 94 -18.74 11.89 4.62
C ILE A 94 -19.79 10.80 4.89
N CYS A 95 -20.09 10.47 6.14
CA CYS A 95 -21.12 9.49 6.49
C CYS A 95 -22.52 9.99 6.09
N GLU A 96 -22.84 11.25 6.42
CA GLU A 96 -24.09 11.91 6.01
C GLU A 96 -24.26 11.88 4.48
N ASP A 97 -23.22 12.25 3.75
CA ASP A 97 -23.15 12.24 2.28
C ASP A 97 -23.30 10.83 1.66
N LEU A 98 -23.02 9.78 2.44
CA LEU A 98 -23.21 8.38 2.06
C LEU A 98 -24.58 7.84 2.50
N GLY A 99 -25.39 8.63 3.20
CA GLY A 99 -26.67 8.20 3.79
C GLY A 99 -26.49 7.23 4.95
N ILE A 100 -25.38 7.36 5.69
CA ILE A 100 -25.03 6.50 6.83
C ILE A 100 -25.10 7.33 8.10
N ASP A 101 -25.92 6.86 9.04
CA ASP A 101 -26.05 7.51 10.34
C ASP A 101 -24.73 7.39 11.13
N ALA A 102 -24.22 8.55 11.53
CA ALA A 102 -23.02 8.64 12.34
C ALA A 102 -23.17 9.76 13.37
N THR A 103 -22.69 9.49 14.57
CA THR A 103 -22.77 10.41 15.71
C THR A 103 -21.40 10.64 16.31
N MET A 104 -21.18 11.86 16.76
CA MET A 104 -20.00 12.19 17.56
C MET A 104 -20.23 11.68 18.97
N GLU A 105 -19.38 10.77 19.42
CA GLU A 105 -19.48 10.19 20.75
C GLU A 105 -18.35 10.77 21.61
N THR A 106 -18.61 11.09 22.87
CA THR A 106 -17.61 11.72 23.76
C THR A 106 -16.97 10.73 24.72
N ASP A 107 -17.57 9.56 24.88
CA ASP A 107 -17.31 8.71 26.05
C ASP A 107 -16.44 7.49 25.70
N TYR A 108 -16.47 7.00 24.45
CA TYR A 108 -15.77 5.77 24.08
C TYR A 108 -15.33 5.65 22.61
N THR A 109 -15.67 6.57 21.72
CA THR A 109 -15.09 6.64 20.37
C THR A 109 -15.20 8.07 19.87
N ASP A 110 -14.34 8.49 18.97
CA ASP A 110 -14.49 9.81 18.33
C ASP A 110 -15.77 9.90 17.48
N ILE A 111 -16.09 8.84 16.74
CA ILE A 111 -17.30 8.75 15.92
C ILE A 111 -17.85 7.33 15.95
N ARG A 112 -19.12 7.22 16.30
CA ARG A 112 -19.90 6.02 16.12
C ARG A 112 -20.61 6.06 14.77
N VAL A 113 -20.52 4.97 14.02
CA VAL A 113 -21.20 4.79 12.73
C VAL A 113 -22.16 3.62 12.85
N ASP A 114 -23.46 3.89 12.70
CA ASP A 114 -24.53 2.90 12.82
C ASP A 114 -24.67 2.11 11.50
N SER A 115 -23.64 1.33 11.21
CA SER A 115 -23.59 0.36 10.11
C SER A 115 -23.77 -1.07 10.62
N SER A 116 -23.66 -2.07 9.73
CA SER A 116 -23.78 -3.49 10.11
C SER A 116 -22.52 -4.27 9.71
N PRO A 117 -21.59 -4.57 10.64
CA PRO A 117 -21.63 -4.22 12.07
C PRO A 117 -21.38 -2.72 12.29
N PRO A 118 -21.77 -2.15 13.46
CA PRO A 118 -21.42 -0.77 13.80
C PRO A 118 -19.91 -0.57 13.87
N TYR A 119 -19.45 0.65 13.58
CA TYR A 119 -18.04 1.01 13.60
C TYR A 119 -17.76 2.16 14.56
N ALA A 120 -16.65 2.05 15.27
CA ALA A 120 -15.98 3.12 15.98
C ALA A 120 -14.83 3.65 15.12
N LEU A 121 -14.94 4.89 14.63
CA LEU A 121 -13.83 5.57 13.95
C LEU A 121 -13.04 6.35 14.99
N GLU A 122 -11.74 6.07 15.09
CA GLU A 122 -10.89 6.60 16.15
C GLU A 122 -9.71 7.37 15.54
N VAL A 123 -9.67 8.68 15.76
CA VAL A 123 -8.57 9.55 15.34
C VAL A 123 -7.49 9.53 16.42
N GLN A 124 -6.30 9.03 16.07
CA GLN A 124 -5.24 8.82 17.05
C GLN A 124 -3.96 9.57 16.69
N LYS A 125 -3.55 10.51 17.56
CA LYS A 125 -2.33 11.31 17.38
C LYS A 125 -1.14 10.83 18.22
N HIS A 126 -1.40 10.08 19.28
CA HIS A 126 -0.41 9.63 20.25
C HIS A 126 -0.44 8.11 20.39
N ASN A 127 0.59 7.50 20.96
CA ASN A 127 0.53 6.08 21.29
C ASN A 127 -0.55 5.82 22.36
N THR A 128 -1.22 4.68 22.24
CA THR A 128 -2.24 4.19 23.17
C THR A 128 -2.19 2.66 23.22
N ASP A 129 -2.92 2.05 24.15
CA ASP A 129 -3.15 0.61 24.13
C ASP A 129 -4.25 0.27 23.12
N PHE A 130 -3.83 0.11 21.86
CA PHE A 130 -4.72 -0.19 20.75
C PHE A 130 -5.49 -1.50 20.95
N ALA A 131 -4.86 -2.52 21.52
CA ALA A 131 -5.48 -3.82 21.73
C ALA A 131 -6.60 -3.71 22.77
N ALA A 132 -6.30 -3.15 23.95
CA ALA A 132 -7.31 -2.93 24.99
C ALA A 132 -8.45 -2.04 24.50
N ARG A 133 -8.15 -1.00 23.71
CA ARG A 133 -9.19 -0.14 23.14
C ARG A 133 -10.06 -0.88 22.13
N ILE A 134 -9.50 -1.65 21.20
CA ILE A 134 -10.27 -2.47 20.26
C ILE A 134 -11.18 -3.44 21.02
N ASP A 135 -10.66 -4.14 22.02
CA ASP A 135 -11.45 -5.07 22.84
C ASP A 135 -12.61 -4.36 23.54
N GLN A 136 -12.39 -3.16 24.07
CA GLN A 136 -13.45 -2.35 24.67
C GLN A 136 -14.56 -1.98 23.67
N ARG A 137 -14.24 -1.70 22.40
CA ARG A 137 -15.24 -1.37 21.37
C ARG A 137 -15.97 -2.64 20.92
N LYS A 138 -15.24 -3.74 20.79
CA LYS A 138 -15.80 -5.06 20.45
C LYS A 138 -16.79 -5.55 21.49
N GLN A 139 -16.52 -5.35 22.78
CA GLN A 139 -17.46 -5.66 23.87
C GLN A 139 -18.78 -4.87 23.76
N ARG A 140 -18.78 -3.74 23.05
CA ARG A 140 -19.97 -2.92 22.76
C ARG A 140 -20.58 -3.23 21.39
N GLY A 141 -20.14 -4.31 20.73
CA GLY A 141 -20.64 -4.74 19.43
C GLY A 141 -20.14 -3.89 18.25
N MET A 142 -19.04 -3.15 18.43
CA MET A 142 -18.49 -2.29 17.38
C MET A 142 -17.15 -2.83 16.85
N GLU A 143 -16.96 -2.73 15.54
CA GLU A 143 -15.64 -2.84 14.91
C GLU A 143 -14.88 -1.50 15.05
N THR A 144 -13.56 -1.52 14.99
CA THR A 144 -12.75 -0.30 15.14
C THR A 144 -11.96 0.00 13.88
N LEU A 145 -11.99 1.26 13.41
CA LEU A 145 -11.09 1.79 12.40
C LEU A 145 -10.24 2.92 12.98
N TRP A 146 -8.93 2.70 13.04
CA TRP A 146 -7.98 3.72 13.49
C TRP A 146 -7.55 4.64 12.34
N LEU A 147 -7.56 5.93 12.61
CA LEU A 147 -7.23 6.99 11.67
C LEU A 147 -6.05 7.78 12.22
N PHE A 148 -4.92 7.66 11.54
CA PHE A 148 -3.67 8.31 11.95
C PHE A 148 -3.39 9.50 11.03
N PRO A 149 -3.65 10.74 11.48
CA PRO A 149 -3.28 11.93 10.71
C PRO A 149 -1.77 12.04 10.51
N GLU A 150 -1.32 12.84 9.53
CA GLU A 150 0.10 13.03 9.25
C GLU A 150 0.88 13.59 10.45
N SER A 151 0.21 14.38 11.29
CA SER A 151 0.79 14.94 12.52
C SER A 151 0.94 13.91 13.67
N ALA A 152 0.47 12.67 13.48
CA ALA A 152 0.50 11.65 14.53
C ALA A 152 1.94 11.25 14.87
N LYS A 153 2.27 11.31 16.16
CA LYS A 153 3.57 10.93 16.71
C LYS A 153 3.47 9.52 17.27
N LEU A 154 3.65 8.53 16.41
CA LEU A 154 3.57 7.11 16.76
C LEU A 154 4.97 6.53 17.06
N SER A 155 5.00 5.40 17.76
CA SER A 155 6.24 4.63 18.01
C SER A 155 6.90 4.14 16.72
N THR A 156 8.16 3.70 16.84
CA THR A 156 8.92 3.02 15.78
C THR A 156 8.25 1.73 15.30
N ASP A 157 7.53 1.04 16.20
CA ASP A 157 6.59 0.00 15.82
C ASP A 157 5.27 0.66 15.43
N ASP A 158 5.07 0.83 14.12
CA ASP A 158 3.97 1.60 13.56
C ASP A 158 2.64 0.81 13.66
N PRO A 159 1.70 1.23 14.53
CA PRO A 159 0.46 0.50 14.77
C PRO A 159 -0.44 0.44 13.53
N VAL A 160 -0.21 1.31 12.53
CA VAL A 160 -1.00 1.31 11.30
C VAL A 160 -0.99 -0.05 10.59
N PHE A 161 0.09 -0.82 10.72
CA PHE A 161 0.25 -2.10 10.06
C PHE A 161 -0.23 -3.30 10.88
N ARG A 162 -0.50 -3.10 12.17
CA ARG A 162 -0.88 -4.18 13.09
C ARG A 162 -2.37 -4.22 13.35
N PHE A 163 -3.02 -3.06 13.36
CA PHE A 163 -4.43 -2.90 13.68
C PHE A 163 -5.22 -2.39 12.47
N PRO A 164 -6.55 -2.59 12.41
CA PRO A 164 -7.38 -2.10 11.32
C PRO A 164 -7.33 -0.58 11.24
N ALA A 165 -6.44 -0.05 10.41
CA ALA A 165 -6.00 1.33 10.51
C ALA A 165 -5.55 1.92 9.18
N LEU A 166 -5.53 3.25 9.11
CA LEU A 166 -5.19 4.02 7.92
C LEU A 166 -4.34 5.24 8.28
N ARG A 167 -3.43 5.62 7.38
CA ARG A 167 -2.87 6.99 7.39
C ARG A 167 -3.86 7.93 6.72
N VAL A 168 -4.07 9.10 7.32
CA VAL A 168 -4.93 10.14 6.77
C VAL A 168 -4.07 11.26 6.22
N ARG A 169 -4.32 11.62 4.96
CA ARG A 169 -3.72 12.79 4.30
C ARG A 169 -4.81 13.76 3.88
N TYR A 170 -4.45 15.03 3.82
CA TYR A 170 -5.34 16.09 3.37
C TYR A 170 -4.70 16.74 2.16
N GLN A 171 -5.41 16.76 1.04
CA GLN A 171 -4.91 17.31 -0.20
C GLN A 171 -5.89 18.31 -0.78
N ASP A 172 -5.46 19.12 -1.73
CA ASP A 172 -6.38 19.81 -2.63
C ASP A 172 -7.19 18.79 -3.48
N GLU A 173 -8.15 19.31 -4.24
CA GLU A 173 -9.02 18.48 -5.10
C GLU A 173 -8.23 17.75 -6.19
N ASP A 174 -7.17 18.39 -6.70
CA ASP A 174 -6.29 17.83 -7.72
C ASP A 174 -5.32 16.76 -7.17
N GLY A 175 -5.13 16.71 -5.85
CA GLY A 175 -4.23 15.77 -5.18
C GLY A 175 -2.75 16.17 -5.24
N ASN A 176 -2.44 17.41 -5.62
CA ASN A 176 -1.09 17.90 -5.87
C ASN A 176 -0.41 18.43 -4.62
N GLU A 177 -1.15 19.09 -3.73
CA GLU A 177 -0.60 19.77 -2.57
C GLU A 177 -1.18 19.25 -1.25
N LEU A 178 -0.33 19.02 -0.25
CA LEU A 178 -0.77 18.74 1.11
C LEU A 178 -1.38 20.00 1.73
N LYS A 179 -2.51 19.83 2.41
CA LYS A 179 -3.26 20.92 3.03
C LYS A 179 -3.33 20.76 4.55
N SER A 180 -3.51 21.87 5.24
CA SER A 180 -3.83 21.90 6.67
C SER A 180 -5.18 22.58 6.87
N PRO A 181 -6.29 21.93 6.46
CA PRO A 181 -7.61 22.55 6.43
C PRO A 181 -8.19 22.89 7.81
N TRP A 182 -7.47 22.64 8.90
CA TRP A 182 -7.83 23.15 10.23
C TRP A 182 -7.21 24.53 10.53
N THR A 183 -6.29 25.04 9.71
CA THR A 183 -5.70 26.37 9.89
C THR A 183 -6.55 27.43 9.18
N SER A 184 -6.48 28.69 9.63
CA SER A 184 -7.15 29.82 8.98
C SER A 184 -6.50 30.23 7.66
N SER A 185 -5.25 29.82 7.42
CA SER A 185 -4.49 30.12 6.21
C SER A 185 -4.82 29.21 5.03
N CYS A 186 -5.68 28.20 5.21
CA CYS A 186 -6.07 27.24 4.19
C CYS A 186 -7.56 27.41 3.81
N PRO A 187 -7.91 28.39 2.96
CA PRO A 187 -9.29 28.68 2.60
C PRO A 187 -9.87 27.71 1.55
N SER A 188 -9.02 27.00 0.80
CA SER A 188 -9.46 26.10 -0.27
C SER A 188 -10.06 24.80 0.25
N PRO A 189 -11.06 24.21 -0.46
CA PRO A 189 -11.59 22.90 -0.13
C PRO A 189 -10.46 21.86 -0.12
N SER A 190 -10.55 20.92 0.82
CA SER A 190 -9.57 19.84 0.98
C SER A 190 -10.26 18.49 0.94
N VAL A 191 -9.64 17.55 0.24
CA VAL A 191 -10.09 16.17 0.14
C VAL A 191 -9.31 15.30 1.12
N VAL A 192 -10.01 14.43 1.82
CA VAL A 192 -9.40 13.43 2.70
C VAL A 192 -9.03 12.19 1.90
N LYS A 193 -7.78 11.77 2.01
CA LYS A 193 -7.27 10.53 1.44
C LYS A 193 -6.81 9.59 2.55
N PHE A 194 -7.04 8.30 2.36
CA PHE A 194 -6.55 7.23 3.21
C PHE A 194 -5.45 6.44 2.51
N GLY A 195 -4.48 5.93 3.26
CA GLY A 195 -3.36 5.20 2.68
C GLY A 195 -2.62 4.28 3.65
N ALA A 196 -1.39 3.93 3.26
CA ALA A 196 -0.45 2.99 3.89
C ALA A 196 -0.87 1.51 3.90
N THR A 197 -2.14 1.20 4.14
CA THR A 197 -2.62 -0.17 4.36
C THR A 197 -3.70 -0.60 3.38
N ILE A 198 -4.02 0.21 2.37
CA ILE A 198 -5.04 -0.13 1.36
C ILE A 198 -4.39 -0.87 0.20
N TRP A 199 -4.97 -2.01 -0.15
CA TRP A 199 -4.57 -2.87 -1.26
C TRP A 199 -5.64 -2.94 -2.31
N VAL A 200 -5.21 -2.95 -3.57
CA VAL A 200 -6.04 -3.07 -4.75
C VAL A 200 -5.44 -4.11 -5.69
N ARG A 201 -6.26 -4.70 -6.55
CA ARG A 201 -5.77 -5.58 -7.61
C ARG A 201 -4.84 -4.82 -8.57
N GLY A 202 -3.62 -5.34 -8.75
CA GLY A 202 -2.67 -4.81 -9.72
C GLY A 202 -3.16 -5.02 -11.17
N ARG A 203 -2.63 -4.25 -12.13
CA ARG A 203 -3.05 -4.31 -13.55
C ARG A 203 -2.94 -5.72 -14.16
N GLY A 204 -1.95 -6.50 -13.74
CA GLY A 204 -1.78 -7.88 -14.19
C GLY A 204 -2.81 -8.85 -13.62
N GLY A 205 -3.57 -8.48 -12.58
CA GLY A 205 -4.55 -9.34 -11.92
C GLY A 205 -3.95 -10.48 -11.08
N PHE A 206 -2.63 -10.65 -11.08
CA PHE A 206 -1.93 -11.72 -10.37
C PHE A 206 -1.55 -11.37 -8.93
N GLU A 207 -1.58 -10.10 -8.59
CA GLU A 207 -1.11 -9.59 -7.32
C GLU A 207 -2.00 -8.46 -6.82
N LEU A 208 -1.99 -8.31 -5.50
CA LEU A 208 -2.45 -7.10 -4.85
C LEU A 208 -1.27 -6.15 -4.75
N VAL A 209 -1.52 -4.87 -4.98
CA VAL A 209 -0.54 -3.80 -4.84
C VAL A 209 -1.06 -2.72 -3.88
N PRO A 210 -0.18 -1.97 -3.20
CA PRO A 210 -0.59 -0.84 -2.40
C PRO A 210 -1.30 0.20 -3.28
N ALA A 211 -2.43 0.72 -2.80
CA ALA A 211 -3.21 1.72 -3.51
C ALA A 211 -2.61 3.14 -3.45
N GLY A 212 -1.68 3.37 -2.53
CA GLY A 212 -1.16 4.71 -2.26
C GLY A 212 -2.18 5.59 -1.56
N ASN A 213 -2.57 6.69 -2.22
CA ASN A 213 -3.63 7.60 -1.74
C ASN A 213 -4.99 7.14 -2.29
N TYR A 214 -5.91 6.82 -1.39
CA TYR A 214 -7.25 6.34 -1.71
C TYR A 214 -8.31 7.33 -1.21
N SER A 215 -9.39 7.54 -1.96
CA SER A 215 -10.47 8.44 -1.52
C SER A 215 -11.09 7.94 -0.22
N ALA A 216 -11.12 8.77 0.84
CA ALA A 216 -11.72 8.41 2.12
C ALA A 216 -13.21 8.07 1.97
N ARG A 217 -13.96 8.88 1.21
CA ARG A 217 -15.38 8.62 0.90
C ARG A 217 -15.56 7.26 0.24
N ARG A 218 -14.75 6.94 -0.77
CA ARG A 218 -14.83 5.65 -1.46
C ARG A 218 -14.50 4.49 -0.52
N PHE A 219 -13.44 4.64 0.28
CA PHE A 219 -13.04 3.62 1.25
C PHE A 219 -14.14 3.34 2.28
N LEU A 220 -14.69 4.39 2.91
CA LEU A 220 -15.71 4.25 3.95
C LEU A 220 -16.98 3.62 3.39
N LYS A 221 -17.41 4.01 2.17
CA LYS A 221 -18.50 3.33 1.47
C LYS A 221 -18.23 1.83 1.32
N GLU A 222 -17.06 1.47 0.78
CA GLU A 222 -16.67 0.07 0.60
C GLU A 222 -16.53 -0.70 1.93
N LEU A 223 -16.13 -0.03 3.00
CA LEU A 223 -16.02 -0.61 4.35
C LEU A 223 -17.40 -0.90 4.93
N PHE A 224 -18.29 0.10 4.97
CA PHE A 224 -19.62 -0.04 5.58
C PHE A 224 -20.58 -0.90 4.76
N GLU A 225 -20.36 -1.04 3.45
CA GLU A 225 -21.01 -2.07 2.62
C GLU A 225 -20.46 -3.49 2.86
N GLY A 226 -19.48 -3.65 3.76
CA GLY A 226 -18.85 -4.93 4.06
C GLY A 226 -18.02 -5.49 2.91
N ARG A 227 -17.64 -4.68 1.92
CA ARG A 227 -16.82 -5.12 0.76
C ARG A 227 -15.34 -5.15 1.08
N ARG A 228 -14.88 -4.40 2.08
CA ARG A 228 -13.49 -4.43 2.55
C ARG A 228 -13.31 -5.37 3.73
N VAL A 229 -12.16 -6.03 3.75
CA VAL A 229 -11.72 -6.90 4.85
C VAL A 229 -10.28 -6.56 5.24
N TRP A 230 -10.01 -6.60 6.53
CA TRP A 230 -8.66 -6.51 7.08
C TRP A 230 -8.00 -7.88 7.03
N GLN A 231 -6.83 -7.98 6.40
CA GLN A 231 -6.18 -9.26 6.14
C GLN A 231 -4.68 -9.22 6.47
N PRO A 232 -4.13 -10.32 7.00
CA PRO A 232 -2.70 -10.42 7.28
C PRO A 232 -1.88 -10.54 6.00
N LYS A 233 -0.59 -10.23 6.13
CA LYS A 233 0.42 -10.31 5.07
C LYS A 233 0.33 -11.57 4.21
N LYS A 234 0.22 -12.71 4.87
CA LYS A 234 0.17 -14.03 4.22
C LYS A 234 -0.97 -14.13 3.22
N LYS A 235 -2.14 -13.58 3.54
CA LYS A 235 -3.30 -13.56 2.64
C LYS A 235 -3.08 -12.57 1.49
N LEU A 236 -2.60 -11.37 1.80
CA LEU A 236 -2.40 -10.32 0.79
C LEU A 236 -1.32 -10.68 -0.23
N LEU A 237 -0.17 -11.18 0.22
CA LEU A 237 1.02 -11.40 -0.61
C LEU A 237 1.29 -12.86 -0.95
N GLY A 238 0.68 -13.83 -0.26
CA GLY A 238 0.98 -15.25 -0.43
C GLY A 238 2.37 -15.66 0.09
N LEU A 239 3.02 -14.79 0.87
CA LEU A 239 4.35 -15.00 1.44
C LEU A 239 4.24 -15.35 2.93
N SER A 240 5.13 -16.20 3.42
CA SER A 240 5.24 -16.49 4.86
C SER A 240 5.68 -15.25 5.65
N ASP A 241 5.30 -15.23 6.93
CA ASP A 241 5.60 -14.12 7.84
C ASP A 241 7.10 -14.10 8.15
N GLY A 242 7.86 -13.33 7.40
CA GLY A 242 9.29 -13.05 7.65
C GLY A 242 9.52 -12.18 8.90
N GLY A 243 8.88 -12.51 10.03
CA GLY A 243 9.07 -11.91 11.35
C GLY A 243 8.31 -10.60 11.62
N ARG A 244 7.92 -9.82 10.60
CA ARG A 244 7.11 -8.60 10.81
C ARG A 244 5.62 -8.87 10.62
N VAL A 245 4.85 -8.67 11.69
CA VAL A 245 3.39 -8.66 11.67
C VAL A 245 2.94 -7.42 10.90
N TRP A 246 2.25 -7.65 9.78
CA TRP A 246 1.75 -6.59 8.92
C TRP A 246 0.44 -7.05 8.28
N SER A 247 -0.51 -6.13 8.14
CA SER A 247 -1.86 -6.37 7.63
C SER A 247 -2.36 -5.17 6.80
N GLY A 248 -3.44 -5.36 6.07
CA GLY A 248 -4.02 -4.32 5.23
C GLY A 248 -5.48 -4.56 4.85
N TRP A 249 -6.13 -3.48 4.42
CA TRP A 249 -7.48 -3.48 3.87
C TRP A 249 -7.47 -3.86 2.39
N VAL A 250 -8.32 -4.81 2.01
CA VAL A 250 -8.51 -5.22 0.61
C VAL A 250 -9.98 -5.44 0.33
N LEU A 251 -10.40 -5.26 -0.93
CA LEU A 251 -11.74 -5.68 -1.35
C LEU A 251 -11.83 -7.22 -1.35
N LYS A 252 -12.93 -7.77 -0.84
CA LYS A 252 -13.20 -9.23 -0.84
C LYS A 252 -13.05 -9.82 -2.24
N GLU A 253 -13.67 -9.18 -3.22
CA GLU A 253 -13.64 -9.58 -4.64
C GLU A 253 -12.21 -9.58 -5.22
N ASP A 254 -11.40 -8.57 -4.91
CA ASP A 254 -10.01 -8.49 -5.38
C ASP A 254 -9.15 -9.60 -4.76
N LEU A 255 -9.36 -9.88 -3.47
CA LEU A 255 -8.66 -10.95 -2.76
C LEU A 255 -9.03 -12.32 -3.35
N GLU A 256 -10.32 -12.60 -3.54
CA GLU A 256 -10.82 -13.85 -4.12
C GLU A 256 -10.31 -14.06 -5.55
N ALA A 257 -10.31 -13.01 -6.38
CA ALA A 257 -9.78 -13.07 -7.73
C ALA A 257 -8.28 -13.42 -7.75
N VAL A 258 -7.50 -12.77 -6.89
CA VAL A 258 -6.05 -13.04 -6.79
C VAL A 258 -5.78 -14.43 -6.22
N GLU A 259 -6.51 -14.87 -5.19
CA GLU A 259 -6.39 -16.23 -4.64
C GLU A 259 -6.71 -17.30 -5.68
N THR A 260 -7.80 -17.12 -6.43
CA THR A 260 -8.21 -18.04 -7.51
C THR A 260 -7.12 -18.12 -8.58
N ARG A 261 -6.56 -16.99 -9.00
CA ARG A 261 -5.51 -16.94 -10.01
C ARG A 261 -4.20 -17.56 -9.51
N ARG A 262 -3.83 -17.35 -8.25
CA ARG A 262 -2.66 -17.98 -7.61
C ARG A 262 -2.80 -19.50 -7.58
N LYS A 263 -3.99 -20.03 -7.22
CA LYS A 263 -4.27 -21.47 -7.26
C LYS A 263 -4.14 -22.05 -8.66
N ALA A 264 -4.73 -21.39 -9.67
CA ALA A 264 -4.62 -21.82 -11.07
C ALA A 264 -3.15 -21.89 -11.54
N ARG A 265 -2.35 -20.87 -11.21
CA ARG A 265 -0.92 -20.85 -11.54
C ARG A 265 -0.13 -21.95 -10.84
N ALA A 266 -0.43 -22.24 -9.58
CA ALA A 266 0.22 -23.31 -8.84
C ALA A 266 -0.04 -24.69 -9.48
N ILE A 267 -1.28 -24.93 -9.94
CA ILE A 267 -1.64 -26.15 -10.67
C ILE A 267 -0.88 -26.23 -12.00
N GLU A 268 -0.84 -25.14 -12.76
CA GLU A 268 -0.11 -25.08 -14.04
C GLU A 268 1.39 -25.33 -13.86
N GLN A 269 2.00 -24.73 -12.82
CA GLN A 269 3.41 -24.92 -12.50
C GLN A 269 3.72 -26.35 -12.04
N ALA A 270 2.85 -26.96 -11.23
CA ALA A 270 3.00 -28.36 -10.83
C ALA A 270 2.92 -29.31 -12.03
N ALA A 271 1.96 -29.08 -12.94
CA ALA A 271 1.83 -29.86 -14.17
C ALA A 271 3.04 -29.69 -15.10
N ALA A 272 3.58 -28.47 -15.21
CA ALA A 272 4.79 -28.21 -15.99
C ALA A 272 6.02 -28.89 -15.38
N ALA A 273 6.16 -28.87 -14.05
CA ALA A 273 7.26 -29.54 -13.36
C ALA A 273 7.20 -31.06 -13.53
N GLU A 274 6.01 -31.66 -13.46
CA GLU A 274 5.83 -33.09 -13.69
C GLU A 274 6.15 -33.50 -15.14
N ARG A 275 5.73 -32.71 -16.15
CA ARG A 275 6.13 -32.94 -17.54
C ARG A 275 7.64 -32.90 -17.72
N GLN A 276 8.31 -31.90 -17.16
CA GLN A 276 9.77 -31.81 -17.21
C GLN A 276 10.46 -32.98 -16.51
N ARG A 277 9.88 -33.49 -15.43
CA ARG A 277 10.39 -34.67 -14.74
C ARG A 277 10.25 -35.92 -15.62
N GLN A 278 9.09 -36.14 -16.23
CA GLN A 278 8.85 -37.27 -17.14
C GLN A 278 9.77 -37.22 -18.37
N GLU A 279 9.97 -36.05 -18.96
CA GLU A 279 10.90 -35.86 -20.08
C GLU A 279 12.35 -36.18 -19.69
N ARG A 280 12.78 -35.77 -18.48
CA ARG A 280 14.12 -36.12 -17.95
C ARG A 280 14.26 -37.61 -17.70
N GLU A 281 13.25 -38.25 -17.13
CA GLU A 281 13.25 -39.70 -16.88
C GLU A 281 13.27 -40.49 -18.20
N GLN A 282 12.46 -40.11 -19.20
CA GLN A 282 12.48 -40.72 -20.54
C GLN A 282 13.82 -40.54 -21.24
N LYS A 283 14.40 -39.33 -21.18
CA LYS A 283 15.71 -39.05 -21.75
C LYS A 283 16.80 -39.92 -21.09
N ALA A 284 16.79 -40.02 -19.76
CA ALA A 284 17.74 -40.87 -19.04
C ALA A 284 17.57 -42.36 -19.38
N GLN A 285 16.33 -42.83 -19.57
CA GLN A 285 16.07 -44.21 -20.00
C GLN A 285 16.58 -44.49 -21.41
N LEU A 286 16.38 -43.57 -22.36
CA LEU A 286 16.89 -43.70 -23.73
C LEU A 286 18.42 -43.67 -23.76
N GLU A 287 19.06 -42.80 -22.99
CA GLU A 287 20.52 -42.75 -22.86
C GLU A 287 21.06 -44.04 -22.25
N ALA A 288 20.45 -44.55 -21.17
CA ALA A 288 20.84 -45.83 -20.55
C ALA A 288 20.68 -47.02 -21.52
N ALA A 289 19.58 -47.07 -22.28
CA ALA A 289 19.34 -48.10 -23.28
C ALA A 289 20.37 -48.03 -24.42
N HIS A 290 20.72 -46.82 -24.89
CA HIS A 290 21.75 -46.63 -25.90
C HIS A 290 23.13 -47.07 -25.39
N THR A 291 23.50 -46.70 -24.16
CA THR A 291 24.76 -47.16 -23.54
C THR A 291 24.79 -48.67 -23.39
N ALA A 292 23.69 -49.29 -22.95
CA ALA A 292 23.59 -50.75 -22.82
C ALA A 292 23.76 -51.45 -24.16
N ALA A 293 23.14 -50.94 -25.24
CA ALA A 293 23.28 -51.48 -26.59
C ALA A 293 24.72 -51.35 -27.11
N LEU A 294 25.41 -50.23 -26.82
CA LEU A 294 26.82 -50.07 -27.17
C LEU A 294 27.72 -51.06 -26.42
N THR A 295 27.48 -51.30 -25.12
CA THR A 295 28.26 -52.29 -24.37
C THR A 295 27.98 -53.72 -24.82
N GLU A 296 26.74 -54.06 -25.19
CA GLU A 296 26.39 -55.37 -25.72
C GLU A 296 27.06 -55.62 -27.08
N ASN A 297 27.03 -54.65 -27.98
CA ASN A 297 27.72 -54.74 -29.27
C ASN A 297 29.24 -54.91 -29.09
N ALA A 298 29.86 -54.13 -28.21
CA ALA A 298 31.28 -54.26 -27.91
C ALA A 298 31.65 -55.64 -27.33
N ALA A 299 30.81 -56.20 -26.45
CA ALA A 299 30.99 -57.55 -25.93
C ALA A 299 30.85 -58.63 -27.01
N ARG A 300 29.92 -58.43 -27.96
CA ARG A 300 29.73 -59.33 -29.11
C ARG A 300 30.92 -59.33 -30.06
N ASP A 301 31.50 -58.16 -30.32
CA ASP A 301 32.69 -58.02 -31.18
C ASP A 301 33.92 -58.68 -30.55
N LEU A 302 34.10 -58.58 -29.22
CA LEU A 302 35.16 -59.30 -28.51
C LEU A 302 35.02 -60.83 -28.63
N LEU A 303 33.81 -61.36 -28.60
CA LEU A 303 33.55 -62.80 -28.77
C LEU A 303 33.80 -63.27 -30.22
N HIS A 304 33.52 -62.43 -31.22
CA HIS A 304 33.78 -62.77 -32.63
C HIS A 304 35.26 -62.61 -33.01
N GLY A 305 35.96 -61.60 -32.50
CA GLY A 305 37.40 -61.40 -32.72
C GLY A 305 38.27 -62.53 -32.16
N ALA A 306 37.89 -63.10 -31.01
CA ALA A 306 38.58 -64.26 -30.43
C ALA A 306 38.46 -65.54 -31.28
N ARG A 307 37.56 -65.59 -32.25
CA ARG A 307 37.32 -66.75 -33.12
C ARG A 307 38.03 -66.66 -34.47
N SER A 308 38.50 -65.47 -34.86
CA SER A 308 39.29 -65.24 -36.08
C SER A 308 40.81 -65.34 -35.86
N ASP A 309 41.29 -65.24 -34.62
CA ASP A 309 42.71 -65.33 -34.26
C ASP A 309 43.25 -66.77 -34.16
N GLU A 310 42.39 -67.80 -34.29
CA GLU A 310 42.82 -69.20 -34.36
C GLU A 310 43.16 -69.68 -35.78
N THR A 311 42.98 -68.83 -36.81
CA THR A 311 43.24 -69.21 -38.21
C THR A 311 44.34 -68.43 -38.92
N ASP A 312 44.99 -67.45 -38.29
CA ASP A 312 46.00 -66.64 -39.01
C ASP A 312 47.26 -66.34 -38.17
N ARG A 313 47.95 -67.41 -37.75
CA ARG A 313 49.37 -67.35 -37.38
C ARG A 313 50.23 -67.75 -38.58
N GLY A 314 50.62 -66.80 -39.40
CA GLY A 314 51.67 -67.05 -40.39
C GLY A 314 51.94 -65.92 -41.39
N ALA A 315 52.65 -64.87 -40.95
CA ALA A 315 53.61 -64.04 -41.73
C ALA A 315 53.85 -62.75 -40.94
N GLU A 316 55.06 -62.52 -40.39
CA GLU A 316 56.15 -61.75 -41.03
C GLU A 316 55.77 -60.31 -41.42
N ALA A 317 56.59 -59.27 -41.34
CA ALA A 317 57.83 -58.93 -40.65
C ALA A 317 58.11 -57.47 -41.05
N ASN A 318 58.74 -56.71 -40.14
CA ASN A 318 59.80 -55.73 -40.44
C ASN A 318 59.47 -54.31 -40.97
N TYR A 319 60.43 -53.41 -40.65
CA TYR A 319 60.62 -51.98 -40.97
C TYR A 319 59.75 -50.97 -40.20
N GLY A 320 60.27 -49.94 -39.53
CA GLY A 320 61.62 -49.37 -39.47
C GLY A 320 61.53 -47.83 -39.43
N ALA A 321 62.40 -47.21 -38.64
CA ALA A 321 62.80 -45.78 -38.62
C ALA A 321 61.89 -44.74 -37.92
N ASP A 322 62.29 -44.37 -36.71
CA ASP A 322 62.98 -43.09 -36.37
C ASP A 322 62.36 -41.76 -36.83
N VAL A 323 62.05 -40.86 -35.88
CA VAL A 323 62.35 -39.41 -35.86
C VAL A 323 61.87 -38.80 -34.54
N SER A 324 62.84 -38.20 -33.83
CA SER A 324 62.73 -37.33 -32.66
C SER A 324 61.87 -36.08 -32.88
N ILE A 325 61.38 -35.45 -31.80
CA ILE A 325 61.64 -34.03 -31.42
C ILE A 325 60.79 -33.59 -30.20
N ASP A 326 61.54 -33.11 -29.21
CA ASP A 326 61.34 -32.07 -28.19
C ASP A 326 60.24 -32.04 -27.11
N ASP A 327 60.79 -31.98 -25.89
CA ASP A 327 60.34 -31.33 -24.66
C ASP A 327 59.89 -29.87 -24.84
N GLY A 328 58.91 -29.45 -24.02
CA GLY A 328 58.48 -28.06 -23.98
C GLY A 328 57.57 -27.72 -22.81
N SER A 329 58.15 -27.68 -21.61
CA SER A 329 57.59 -27.16 -20.35
C SER A 329 57.45 -25.62 -20.36
N SER A 330 56.38 -25.06 -19.78
CA SER A 330 56.30 -23.69 -19.18
C SER A 330 54.89 -23.49 -18.59
N ALA A 331 54.67 -23.34 -17.28
CA ALA A 331 54.67 -22.07 -16.51
C ALA A 331 53.94 -20.92 -17.24
N GLY A 332 52.92 -20.23 -16.73
CA GLY A 332 52.76 -19.64 -15.40
C GLY A 332 52.98 -18.12 -15.51
N ALA A 333 51.93 -17.29 -15.33
CA ALA A 333 51.93 -15.88 -14.88
C ALA A 333 50.54 -15.27 -15.15
N GLN A 334 49.78 -14.72 -14.20
CA GLN A 334 49.98 -13.48 -13.40
C GLN A 334 49.87 -12.17 -14.20
N SER A 335 48.86 -11.39 -13.79
CA SER A 335 48.78 -9.93 -13.59
C SER A 335 49.49 -8.98 -14.56
N ASP A 336 48.76 -7.99 -15.10
CA ASP A 336 48.80 -6.63 -14.56
C ASP A 336 47.93 -5.66 -15.38
N GLU A 337 47.38 -4.67 -14.66
CA GLU A 337 46.74 -3.47 -15.19
C GLU A 337 47.70 -2.64 -16.04
N PRO A 338 47.17 -1.65 -16.80
CA PRO A 338 47.75 -0.33 -16.59
C PRO A 338 46.70 0.77 -16.40
N HIS A 339 46.94 1.55 -15.34
CA HIS A 339 46.63 2.97 -15.25
C HIS A 339 47.24 3.77 -16.42
N GLY A 340 46.52 4.80 -16.89
CA GLY A 340 47.05 5.83 -17.78
C GLY A 340 45.94 6.78 -18.25
N THR A 341 45.55 7.74 -17.40
CA THR A 341 45.86 9.18 -17.53
C THR A 341 45.03 9.97 -18.54
N ASN A 342 44.22 10.88 -17.97
CA ASN A 342 43.74 12.14 -18.56
C ASN A 342 44.84 12.89 -19.33
N PRO A 343 44.42 13.71 -20.31
CA PRO A 343 44.70 15.13 -20.18
C PRO A 343 43.45 16.00 -20.40
N SER A 344 43.37 17.03 -19.55
CA SER A 344 42.56 18.22 -19.71
C SER A 344 42.82 18.89 -21.07
N SER A 345 41.78 19.49 -21.69
CA SER A 345 41.57 20.95 -21.69
C SER A 345 40.86 21.51 -22.94
N HIS A 346 40.03 22.52 -22.65
CA HIS A 346 39.59 23.65 -23.47
C HIS A 346 38.48 23.57 -24.54
N SER A 347 37.45 24.37 -24.25
CA SER A 347 36.87 25.42 -25.09
C SER A 347 35.54 25.12 -25.80
N SER A 348 34.55 25.95 -25.43
CA SER A 348 33.52 26.65 -26.23
C SER A 348 33.35 26.15 -27.68
N THR A 349 32.14 25.97 -28.23
CA THR A 349 31.12 27.01 -28.46
C THR A 349 29.89 26.34 -29.10
N GLU A 350 28.70 26.92 -28.89
CA GLU A 350 27.53 26.97 -29.80
C GLU A 350 26.66 25.73 -30.13
N HIS A 351 25.34 26.00 -30.12
CA HIS A 351 24.19 25.16 -30.46
C HIS A 351 24.18 24.72 -31.95
N PRO A 352 23.49 23.62 -32.31
CA PRO A 352 22.09 23.75 -32.78
C PRO A 352 21.13 22.60 -32.40
N GLU A 353 19.84 22.87 -32.59
CA GLU A 353 18.67 21.97 -32.55
C GLU A 353 18.85 20.62 -33.26
N THR A 354 18.37 19.53 -32.65
CA THR A 354 17.32 18.61 -33.19
C THR A 354 17.00 17.45 -32.22
N ALA A 355 15.72 17.05 -32.20
CA ALA A 355 15.12 15.95 -31.41
C ALA A 355 15.48 14.53 -31.93
N PRO A 356 14.90 13.42 -31.43
CA PRO A 356 14.42 13.04 -30.09
C PRO A 356 15.23 11.85 -29.51
N ALA A 357 15.24 11.68 -28.18
CA ALA A 357 15.82 10.50 -27.54
C ALA A 357 14.73 9.45 -27.22
N ASP A 358 14.89 8.28 -27.83
CA ASP A 358 14.37 6.99 -27.38
C ASP A 358 14.91 6.66 -25.98
N PRO A 359 14.17 5.93 -25.12
CA PRO A 359 14.87 4.87 -24.42
C PRO A 359 14.11 3.55 -24.38
N ALA A 360 14.88 2.53 -24.74
CA ALA A 360 14.64 1.12 -24.53
C ALA A 360 14.62 0.69 -23.05
N ALA A 361 13.91 -0.42 -22.85
CA ALA A 361 14.12 -1.52 -21.91
C ALA A 361 13.66 -1.41 -20.43
N PRO A 362 12.94 -2.45 -19.92
CA PRO A 362 12.38 -2.47 -18.58
C PRO A 362 13.39 -2.94 -17.54
N GLN A 363 13.74 -2.08 -16.59
CA GLN A 363 14.48 -2.49 -15.39
C GLN A 363 13.54 -3.24 -14.43
N LYS A 364 13.90 -4.48 -14.11
CA LYS A 364 13.32 -5.27 -13.02
C LYS A 364 13.71 -4.65 -11.67
N LEU A 365 12.99 -3.61 -11.26
CA LEU A 365 13.10 -3.06 -9.91
C LEU A 365 12.34 -3.95 -8.92
N ARG A 366 13.00 -4.29 -7.81
CA ARG A 366 12.42 -5.10 -6.74
C ARG A 366 11.28 -4.30 -6.09
N LEU A 367 10.16 -4.96 -5.79
CA LEU A 367 8.94 -4.40 -5.17
C LEU A 367 9.23 -3.48 -3.96
N TRP A 368 10.32 -3.73 -3.24
CA TRP A 368 10.78 -2.94 -2.10
C TRP A 368 11.30 -1.54 -2.43
N ASP A 369 11.91 -1.34 -3.59
CA ASP A 369 12.42 -0.03 -4.01
C ASP A 369 11.27 0.89 -4.43
N ARG A 370 10.19 0.30 -4.98
CA ARG A 370 8.93 1.00 -5.26
C ARG A 370 8.23 1.46 -3.99
N LEU A 371 8.21 0.64 -2.94
CA LEU A 371 7.65 1.01 -1.64
C LEU A 371 8.46 2.15 -0.98
N LYS A 372 9.79 2.07 -0.98
CA LYS A 372 10.64 3.13 -0.37
C LYS A 372 10.57 4.47 -1.11
N ALA A 373 10.53 4.44 -2.44
CA ALA A 373 10.37 5.66 -3.24
C ALA A 373 9.00 6.31 -3.03
N PHE A 374 7.95 5.50 -2.84
CA PHE A 374 6.59 5.97 -2.57
C PHE A 374 6.41 6.65 -1.20
N PHE A 375 7.23 6.31 -0.19
CA PHE A 375 7.16 6.92 1.16
C PHE A 375 8.06 8.16 1.35
N ARG A 376 8.81 8.59 0.32
CA ARG A 376 9.67 9.80 0.36
C ARG A 376 9.15 10.96 -0.51
N GLY A 377 7.96 10.84 -1.07
CA GLY A 377 7.29 11.86 -1.89
C GLY A 377 6.03 12.42 -1.27
#